data_AF-A0A1N7L9S1-F1
#
_entry.id   AF-A0A1N7L9S1-F1
#
_cell.length_a   1.000
_cell.length_b   1.000
_cell.length_c   1.000
_cell.angle_alpha   90.00
_cell.angle_beta   90.00
_cell.angle_gamma   90.00
#
_symmetry.space_group_name_H-M   'P 1'
#
loop_
_entity.id
_entity.type
_entity.pdbx_description
1 polymer ?
#
loop_
_entity_poly.entity_id
_entity_poly.type
_entity_poly.pdbx_seq_one_letter_code
_entity_poly.pdbx_strand_id
1 'polypeptide(L)'
;MDTVTNEQPDIIKKKADTLLVLHHETGTVGIVQGLGEDGELYTVDPRELNNAEIVSIDSNENSFAEFYAGFYHQLKEPEEFSFFKVREYEAGQTALHLQKYINDSSDEGRRELKEYEISIESVEAYRRPGGEMKDQRGEASNNYLYKPEQVNWKMMEKLGLSKEILQELGVLESMLKGYKTDKLVPVHIDLGTVKGSIEARLSLRGNDFGEVELMFHPVRTMPDFSIPFFGYTFSEEDKRNLMGNGNMGRVVDLVHRITGEKVPSLISRDRLTNELIQVKAEFVRIPLVIKGVTLDEQQRKVLREGKPLYLENMLSARGTLFNAAVQYNADKRYVEFLLDKNVRRLGVEDFRQVPEVFRGKNLRKWQMEKLKVGEVAYVDGLVDKNGKRYQGYLRFEKKVGKFEFSFKNVWKGEWKQELGKSRKRGRGM
;
A
#
# COMPACT_ATOMS: atom_id res chain seq x y z
N MET A 1 2.91 24.64 45.17
CA MET A 1 1.92 23.55 45.09
C MET A 1 1.12 23.84 43.84
N ASP A 2 1.66 23.41 42.71
CA ASP A 2 1.15 23.73 41.39
C ASP A 2 0.14 22.66 41.00
N THR A 3 -1.13 23.03 40.96
CA THR A 3 -2.17 22.22 40.33
C THR A 3 -2.13 22.50 38.83
N VAL A 4 -1.31 21.72 38.13
CA VAL A 4 -1.33 21.65 36.67
C VAL A 4 -2.61 20.94 36.25
N THR A 5 -3.59 21.71 35.78
CA THR A 5 -4.73 21.19 35.02
C THR A 5 -4.22 20.55 33.74
N ASN A 6 -4.32 19.22 33.71
CA ASN A 6 -4.07 18.37 32.56
C ASN A 6 -5.20 18.57 31.55
N GLU A 7 -5.04 19.49 30.60
CA GLU A 7 -5.87 19.52 29.41
C GLU A 7 -5.36 18.45 28.43
N GLN A 8 -6.02 17.30 28.44
CA GLN A 8 -6.01 16.38 27.30
C GLN A 8 -6.72 17.06 26.12
N PRO A 9 -6.13 17.07 24.91
CA PRO A 9 -6.91 17.30 23.71
C PRO A 9 -7.59 15.99 23.31
N ASP A 10 -8.77 15.72 23.86
CA ASP A 10 -9.85 15.13 23.06
C ASP A 10 -10.21 16.22 22.01
N ILE A 11 -10.34 15.98 20.71
CA ILE A 11 -11.25 15.04 20.05
C ILE A 11 -10.69 14.79 18.64
N ILE A 12 -10.75 13.54 18.20
CA ILE A 12 -10.64 13.08 16.80
C ILE A 12 -11.55 13.97 15.92
N LYS A 13 -11.01 15.02 15.29
CA LYS A 13 -11.77 15.79 14.29
C LYS A 13 -11.87 14.96 13.01
N LYS A 14 -13.12 14.79 12.58
CA LYS A 14 -13.63 13.82 11.62
C LYS A 14 -12.93 13.88 10.27
N LYS A 15 -12.85 12.72 9.61
CA LYS A 15 -12.51 12.56 8.20
C LYS A 15 -13.67 13.11 7.35
N ALA A 16 -13.76 14.42 7.27
CA ALA A 16 -14.71 15.09 6.41
C ALA A 16 -13.98 15.95 5.38
N ASP A 17 -14.55 15.98 4.19
CA ASP A 17 -14.12 16.78 3.06
C ASP A 17 -15.08 17.97 2.91
N THR A 18 -14.62 19.05 2.30
CA THR A 18 -15.43 20.22 1.96
C THR A 18 -15.01 20.75 0.59
N LEU A 19 -15.68 21.80 0.13
CA LEU A 19 -15.45 22.43 -1.17
C LEU A 19 -14.91 23.85 -1.00
N LEU A 20 -13.84 24.15 -1.73
CA LEU A 20 -13.47 25.53 -2.06
C LEU A 20 -14.10 25.90 -3.39
N VAL A 21 -14.33 27.20 -3.58
CA VAL A 21 -14.82 27.74 -4.85
C VAL A 21 -13.99 28.94 -5.27
N LEU A 22 -13.64 28.99 -6.54
CA LEU A 22 -13.07 30.15 -7.23
C LEU A 22 -14.12 30.73 -8.17
N HIS A 23 -14.45 32.00 -8.00
CA HIS A 23 -15.33 32.74 -8.91
C HIS A 23 -14.49 33.37 -10.03
N HIS A 24 -14.81 33.07 -11.30
CA HIS A 24 -13.95 33.46 -12.43
C HIS A 24 -13.94 34.97 -12.69
N GLU A 25 -15.09 35.63 -12.57
CA GLU A 25 -15.21 37.07 -12.80
C GLU A 25 -14.47 37.90 -11.76
N THR A 26 -14.64 37.56 -10.48
CA THR A 26 -14.06 38.33 -9.37
C THR A 26 -12.67 37.85 -8.96
N GLY A 27 -12.28 36.63 -9.34
CA GLY A 27 -11.03 35.98 -8.94
C GLY A 27 -10.97 35.67 -7.43
N THR A 28 -12.11 35.63 -6.75
CA THR A 28 -12.18 35.41 -5.30
C THR A 28 -12.34 33.94 -4.97
N VAL A 29 -11.63 33.49 -3.94
CA VAL A 29 -11.69 32.13 -3.41
C VAL A 29 -12.44 32.12 -2.08
N GLY A 30 -13.49 31.31 -2.00
CA GLY A 30 -14.30 31.09 -0.80
C GLY A 30 -14.39 29.61 -0.41
N ILE A 31 -15.04 29.34 0.72
CA ILE A 31 -15.40 27.99 1.17
C ILE A 31 -16.92 27.85 1.03
N VAL A 32 -17.39 26.73 0.47
CA VAL A 32 -18.83 26.52 0.22
C VAL A 32 -19.59 26.33 1.53
N GLN A 33 -20.58 27.19 1.75
CA GLN A 33 -21.53 27.11 2.86
C GLN A 33 -22.80 26.35 2.47
N GLY A 34 -23.24 26.47 1.21
CA GLY A 34 -24.43 25.78 0.70
C GLY A 34 -25.01 26.48 -0.53
N LEU A 35 -26.26 26.16 -0.83
CA LEU A 35 -27.04 26.77 -1.92
C LEU A 35 -28.30 27.43 -1.36
N GLY A 36 -28.68 28.58 -1.94
CA GLY A 36 -29.99 29.20 -1.75
C GLY A 36 -31.11 28.39 -2.43
N GLU A 37 -32.37 28.74 -2.12
CA GLU A 37 -33.55 28.06 -2.70
C GLU A 37 -33.65 28.21 -4.23
N ASP A 38 -33.00 29.23 -4.78
CA ASP A 38 -32.93 29.56 -6.20
C ASP A 38 -31.65 29.04 -6.90
N GLY A 39 -30.81 28.29 -6.19
CA GLY A 39 -29.54 27.76 -6.72
C GLY A 39 -28.37 28.74 -6.67
N GLU A 40 -28.52 29.87 -5.98
CA GLU A 40 -27.43 30.81 -5.70
C GLU A 40 -26.40 30.20 -4.75
N LEU A 41 -25.12 30.40 -5.03
CA LEU A 41 -24.03 29.83 -4.23
C LEU A 41 -23.71 30.69 -3.01
N TYR A 42 -23.77 30.10 -1.82
CA TYR A 42 -23.31 30.75 -0.59
C TYR A 42 -21.90 30.30 -0.21
N THR A 43 -21.06 31.28 0.10
CA THR A 43 -19.64 31.08 0.42
C THR A 43 -19.26 31.86 1.67
N VAL A 44 -18.22 31.36 2.35
CA VAL A 44 -17.64 31.97 3.53
C VAL A 44 -16.23 32.47 3.18
N ASP A 45 -15.89 33.68 3.64
CA ASP A 45 -14.51 34.17 3.57
C ASP A 45 -13.62 33.25 4.43
N PRO A 46 -12.53 32.70 3.87
CA PRO A 46 -11.61 31.83 4.60
C PRO A 46 -11.07 32.42 5.93
N ARG A 47 -11.06 33.75 6.09
CA ARG A 47 -10.64 34.47 7.29
C ARG A 47 -11.70 34.47 8.40
N GLU A 48 -12.95 34.18 8.08
CA GLU A 48 -14.10 34.19 8.99
C GLU A 48 -14.58 32.78 9.37
N LEU A 49 -13.83 31.74 8.98
CA LEU A 49 -14.21 30.33 9.12
C LEU A 49 -14.47 29.88 10.57
N ASN A 50 -13.86 30.52 11.58
CA ASN A 50 -13.88 30.05 12.97
C ASN A 50 -15.29 29.93 13.59
N ASN A 51 -16.30 30.62 13.05
CA ASN A 51 -17.70 30.56 13.52
C ASN A 51 -18.71 30.29 12.39
N ALA A 52 -18.24 29.92 11.20
CA ALA A 52 -19.09 29.75 10.03
C ALA A 52 -19.51 28.30 9.85
N GLU A 53 -20.76 28.07 9.44
CA GLU A 53 -21.21 26.77 8.98
C GLU A 53 -20.72 26.56 7.53
N ILE A 54 -20.06 25.45 7.28
CA ILE A 54 -19.61 25.05 5.95
C ILE A 54 -20.13 23.66 5.62
N VAL A 55 -20.20 23.34 4.33
CA VAL A 55 -20.56 22.00 3.87
C VAL A 55 -19.53 20.99 4.37
N SER A 56 -20.00 19.94 5.03
CA SER A 56 -19.18 18.82 5.48
C SER A 56 -19.63 17.54 4.77
N ILE A 57 -18.69 16.87 4.11
CA ILE A 57 -18.94 15.70 3.25
C ILE A 57 -18.16 14.52 3.83
N ASP A 58 -18.77 13.34 3.93
CA ASP A 58 -18.03 12.14 4.34
C ASP A 58 -16.90 11.85 3.34
N SER A 59 -15.69 11.59 3.85
CA SER A 59 -14.48 11.38 3.04
C SER A 59 -14.47 10.11 2.16
N ASN A 60 -15.57 9.37 2.05
CA ASN A 60 -15.70 8.27 1.10
C ASN A 60 -16.09 8.76 -0.31
N GLU A 61 -15.61 8.08 -1.35
CA GLU A 61 -15.74 8.51 -2.75
C GLU A 61 -17.18 8.51 -3.26
N ASN A 62 -18.00 7.54 -2.85
CA ASN A 62 -19.42 7.48 -3.20
C ASN A 62 -20.20 8.67 -2.63
N SER A 63 -20.02 8.99 -1.35
CA SER A 63 -20.70 10.11 -0.70
C SER A 63 -20.29 11.45 -1.31
N PHE A 64 -19.02 11.61 -1.68
CA PHE A 64 -18.58 12.81 -2.38
C PHE A 64 -19.21 12.93 -3.77
N ALA A 65 -19.21 11.86 -4.57
CA ALA A 65 -19.79 11.89 -5.91
C ALA A 65 -21.32 12.12 -5.87
N GLU A 66 -22.00 11.47 -4.93
CA GLU A 66 -23.44 11.67 -4.69
C GLU A 66 -23.78 13.10 -4.29
N PHE A 67 -22.99 13.69 -3.39
CA PHE A 67 -23.14 15.08 -2.98
C PHE A 67 -22.86 16.04 -4.15
N TYR A 68 -21.66 15.97 -4.73
CA TYR A 68 -21.17 16.98 -5.68
C TYR A 68 -22.03 17.05 -6.94
N ALA A 69 -22.43 15.92 -7.52
CA ALA A 69 -23.30 15.99 -8.70
C ALA A 69 -24.71 16.53 -8.37
N GLY A 70 -25.22 16.29 -7.17
CA GLY A 70 -26.48 16.90 -6.73
C GLY A 70 -26.35 18.40 -6.55
N PHE A 71 -25.29 18.83 -5.87
CA PHE A 71 -24.92 20.23 -5.65
C PHE A 71 -24.70 20.98 -6.99
N TYR A 72 -23.91 20.42 -7.90
CA TYR A 72 -23.57 21.04 -9.18
C TYR A 72 -24.80 21.27 -10.06
N HIS A 73 -25.72 20.29 -10.14
CA HIS A 73 -26.95 20.43 -10.93
C HIS A 73 -27.99 21.37 -10.33
N GLN A 74 -27.82 21.77 -9.06
CA GLN A 74 -28.68 22.74 -8.40
C GLN A 74 -28.14 24.17 -8.50
N LEU A 75 -26.90 24.36 -8.97
CA LEU A 75 -26.34 25.70 -9.21
C LEU A 75 -27.05 26.38 -10.38
N LYS A 76 -27.32 27.67 -10.20
CA LYS A 76 -27.91 28.51 -11.23
C LYS A 76 -26.94 28.77 -12.39
N GLU A 77 -25.69 29.11 -12.08
CA GLU A 77 -24.62 29.46 -13.04
C GLU A 77 -23.32 28.70 -12.72
N PRO A 78 -23.29 27.36 -12.85
CA PRO A 78 -22.15 26.55 -12.43
C PRO A 78 -20.85 26.87 -13.18
N GLU A 79 -20.95 27.31 -14.44
CA GLU A 79 -19.78 27.62 -15.30
C GLU A 79 -18.98 28.85 -14.84
N GLU A 80 -19.53 29.68 -13.95
CA GLU A 80 -18.82 30.83 -13.37
C GLU A 80 -17.84 30.45 -12.25
N PHE A 81 -17.90 29.19 -11.83
CA PHE A 81 -17.22 28.70 -10.64
C PHE A 81 -16.32 27.52 -10.97
N SER A 82 -15.16 27.49 -10.33
CA SER A 82 -14.35 26.27 -10.22
C SER A 82 -14.36 25.76 -8.79
N PHE A 83 -14.66 24.48 -8.61
CA PHE A 83 -14.72 23.85 -7.30
C PHE A 83 -13.51 22.96 -7.05
N PHE A 84 -13.01 22.98 -5.82
CA PHE A 84 -11.86 22.18 -5.40
C PHE A 84 -12.19 21.40 -4.13
N LYS A 85 -11.85 20.11 -4.12
CA LYS A 85 -12.08 19.24 -2.97
C LYS A 85 -10.92 19.36 -1.98
N VAL A 86 -11.22 19.66 -0.73
CA VAL A 86 -10.21 19.75 0.35
C VAL A 86 -10.68 19.04 1.61
N ARG A 87 -9.77 18.76 2.55
CA ARG A 87 -10.16 18.32 3.88
C ARG A 87 -10.74 19.49 4.66
N GLU A 88 -11.80 19.25 5.44
CA GLU A 88 -12.47 20.29 6.22
C GLU A 88 -11.50 21.02 7.17
N TYR A 89 -10.58 20.28 7.81
CA TYR A 89 -9.61 20.86 8.73
C TYR A 89 -8.50 21.71 8.07
N GLU A 90 -8.35 21.63 6.74
CA GLU A 90 -7.35 22.40 5.96
C GLU A 90 -7.98 23.55 5.17
N ALA A 91 -9.30 23.58 5.04
CA ALA A 91 -10.03 24.44 4.11
C ALA A 91 -9.67 25.93 4.22
N GLY A 92 -9.62 26.47 5.44
CA GLY A 92 -9.27 27.87 5.68
C GLY A 92 -7.89 28.26 5.16
N GLN A 93 -6.87 27.44 5.45
CA GLN A 93 -5.50 27.73 5.00
C GLN A 93 -5.33 27.48 3.50
N THR A 94 -5.92 26.40 2.97
CA THR A 94 -5.85 26.08 1.54
C THR A 94 -6.51 27.16 0.69
N ALA A 95 -7.66 27.71 1.13
CA ALA A 95 -8.33 28.79 0.43
C ALA A 95 -7.52 30.10 0.44
N LEU A 96 -6.87 30.45 1.55
CA LEU A 96 -5.98 31.62 1.61
C LEU A 96 -4.76 31.48 0.69
N HIS A 97 -4.17 30.29 0.62
CA HIS A 97 -3.06 30.01 -0.30
C HIS A 97 -3.50 30.04 -1.75
N LEU A 98 -4.67 29.47 -2.07
CA LEU A 98 -5.23 29.51 -3.42
C LEU A 98 -5.56 30.95 -3.84
N GLN A 99 -6.13 31.78 -2.95
CA GLN A 99 -6.35 33.19 -3.21
C GLN A 99 -5.04 33.92 -3.53
N LYS A 100 -3.99 33.67 -2.73
CA LYS A 100 -2.66 34.26 -2.96
C LYS A 100 -2.10 33.81 -4.32
N TYR A 101 -2.22 32.53 -4.65
CA TYR A 101 -1.80 32.01 -5.94
C TYR A 101 -2.57 32.68 -7.09
N ILE A 102 -3.88 32.86 -6.99
CA ILE A 102 -4.69 33.54 -8.01
C ILE A 102 -4.25 35.00 -8.22
N ASN A 103 -3.93 35.69 -7.12
CA ASN A 103 -3.47 37.09 -7.16
C ASN A 103 -2.07 37.22 -7.80
N ASP A 104 -1.19 36.26 -7.54
CA ASP A 104 0.22 36.30 -7.95
C ASP A 104 0.48 35.63 -9.33
N SER A 105 -0.47 34.86 -9.86
CA SER A 105 -0.29 34.05 -11.08
C SER A 105 -0.62 34.79 -12.38
N SER A 106 0.13 34.48 -13.45
CA SER A 106 -0.21 34.86 -14.83
C SER A 106 -1.40 34.05 -15.36
N ASP A 107 -1.95 34.45 -16.52
CA ASP A 107 -3.03 33.73 -17.19
C ASP A 107 -2.68 32.27 -17.50
N GLU A 108 -1.40 31.98 -17.76
CA GLU A 108 -0.89 30.61 -17.92
C GLU A 108 -0.88 29.83 -16.60
N GLY A 109 -0.43 30.43 -15.49
CA GLY A 109 -0.47 29.77 -14.18
C GLY A 109 -1.90 29.50 -13.71
N ARG A 110 -2.84 30.39 -14.05
CA ARG A 110 -4.28 30.17 -13.78
C ARG A 110 -4.85 29.00 -14.60
N ARG A 111 -4.29 28.65 -15.76
CA ARG A 111 -4.71 27.48 -16.54
C ARG A 111 -4.29 26.16 -15.89
N GLU A 112 -3.16 26.14 -15.18
CA GLU A 112 -2.70 24.96 -14.43
C GLU A 112 -3.65 24.59 -13.28
N LEU A 113 -4.44 25.54 -12.76
CA LEU A 113 -5.43 25.25 -11.72
C LEU A 113 -6.61 24.40 -12.20
N LYS A 114 -6.91 24.40 -13.51
CA LYS A 114 -8.00 23.58 -14.07
C LYS A 114 -7.78 22.09 -13.86
N GLU A 115 -6.53 21.66 -13.68
CA GLU A 115 -6.16 20.27 -13.38
C GLU A 115 -6.61 19.81 -11.99
N TYR A 116 -6.85 20.74 -11.06
CA TYR A 116 -7.25 20.45 -9.69
C TYR A 116 -8.75 20.67 -9.45
N GLU A 117 -9.46 21.18 -10.47
CA GLU A 117 -10.89 21.42 -10.44
C GLU A 117 -11.69 20.12 -10.48
N ILE A 118 -12.80 20.06 -9.76
CA ILE A 118 -13.69 18.91 -9.77
C ILE A 118 -14.54 18.92 -11.04
N SER A 119 -14.21 18.06 -11.99
CA SER A 119 -15.01 17.84 -13.21
C SER A 119 -16.34 17.13 -12.88
N ILE A 120 -17.45 17.76 -13.29
CA ILE A 120 -18.79 17.18 -13.17
C ILE A 120 -18.93 15.92 -14.03
N GLU A 121 -18.33 15.88 -15.21
CA GLU A 121 -18.36 14.72 -16.12
C GLU A 121 -17.71 13.50 -15.47
N SER A 122 -16.58 13.71 -14.79
CA SER A 122 -15.87 12.65 -14.06
C SER A 122 -16.71 12.10 -12.90
N VAL A 123 -17.40 12.99 -12.18
CA VAL A 123 -18.30 12.63 -11.08
C VAL A 123 -19.54 11.89 -11.57
N GLU A 124 -20.14 12.28 -12.69
CA GLU A 124 -21.29 11.59 -13.28
C GLU A 124 -20.93 10.22 -13.86
N ALA A 125 -19.77 10.11 -14.51
CA ALA A 125 -19.27 8.84 -15.04
C ALA A 125 -19.09 7.81 -13.92
N TYR A 126 -18.69 8.26 -12.74
CA TYR A 126 -18.60 7.44 -11.53
C TYR A 126 -19.98 7.00 -11.00
N ARG A 127 -21.02 7.83 -11.16
CA ARG A 127 -22.36 7.59 -10.58
C ARG A 127 -23.26 6.63 -11.35
N ARG A 128 -23.03 6.34 -12.64
CA ARG A 128 -23.98 5.54 -13.46
C ARG A 128 -23.81 4.02 -13.25
N PRO A 129 -24.81 3.27 -12.75
CA PRO A 129 -24.82 1.81 -12.78
C PRO A 129 -25.87 1.28 -13.79
N GLY A 130 -25.42 0.66 -14.89
CA GLY A 130 -26.23 -0.30 -15.64
C GLY A 130 -26.44 -0.04 -17.15
N GLY A 131 -25.91 -0.96 -17.96
CA GLY A 131 -26.39 -1.29 -19.31
C GLY A 131 -26.27 -2.81 -19.51
N GLU A 132 -27.38 -3.50 -19.23
CA GLU A 132 -27.73 -4.92 -19.53
C GLU A 132 -26.74 -6.05 -19.18
N MET A 133 -26.95 -6.65 -18.00
CA MET A 133 -26.57 -8.05 -17.72
C MET A 133 -27.54 -8.99 -18.45
N LYS A 134 -27.06 -9.69 -19.48
CA LYS A 134 -27.54 -11.04 -19.77
C LYS A 134 -26.65 -12.04 -19.07
N ASP A 135 -27.34 -12.88 -18.31
CA ASP A 135 -26.92 -14.02 -17.52
C ASP A 135 -25.90 -14.91 -18.25
N GLN A 136 -24.62 -14.86 -17.85
CA GLN A 136 -23.67 -15.96 -18.04
C GLN A 136 -22.73 -16.03 -16.83
N ARG A 137 -22.83 -17.12 -16.08
CA ARG A 137 -21.77 -17.57 -15.17
C ARG A 137 -20.51 -17.83 -16.00
N GLY A 138 -19.55 -16.92 -15.93
CA GLY A 138 -18.24 -17.05 -16.56
C GLY A 138 -17.43 -15.79 -16.37
N GLU A 139 -16.30 -15.93 -15.69
CA GLU A 139 -15.19 -14.95 -15.54
C GLU A 139 -15.34 -13.88 -14.45
N ALA A 140 -14.34 -13.87 -13.57
CA ALA A 140 -14.16 -12.90 -12.50
C ALA A 140 -14.16 -11.48 -13.09
N SER A 141 -14.94 -10.57 -12.52
CA SER A 141 -14.95 -9.16 -12.91
C SER A 141 -13.53 -8.61 -12.85
N ASN A 142 -12.92 -8.37 -14.01
CA ASN A 142 -11.59 -7.79 -14.08
C ASN A 142 -11.70 -6.30 -13.69
N ASN A 143 -11.43 -6.00 -12.41
CA ASN A 143 -11.30 -4.63 -11.90
C ASN A 143 -10.06 -3.96 -12.53
N TYR A 144 -10.18 -3.49 -13.76
CA TYR A 144 -9.17 -2.67 -14.42
C TYR A 144 -9.31 -1.21 -14.00
N LEU A 145 -8.18 -0.60 -13.65
CA LEU A 145 -8.08 0.84 -13.37
C LEU A 145 -8.09 1.65 -14.67
N TYR A 146 -7.49 1.10 -15.73
CA TYR A 146 -7.42 1.69 -17.06
C TYR A 146 -8.06 0.75 -18.08
N LYS A 147 -8.86 1.31 -18.97
CA LYS A 147 -9.39 0.58 -20.12
C LYS A 147 -8.31 0.50 -21.22
N PRO A 148 -8.20 -0.62 -21.96
CA PRO A 148 -7.23 -0.73 -23.05
C PRO A 148 -7.33 0.40 -24.07
N GLU A 149 -8.51 0.96 -24.29
CA GLU A 149 -8.77 2.01 -25.27
C GLU A 149 -8.18 3.37 -24.85
N GLN A 150 -7.88 3.56 -23.55
CA GLN A 150 -7.25 4.78 -23.04
C GLN A 150 -5.73 4.81 -23.27
N VAL A 151 -5.12 3.67 -23.60
CA VAL A 151 -3.67 3.58 -23.83
C VAL A 151 -3.33 4.05 -25.24
N ASN A 152 -2.35 4.95 -25.34
CA ASN A 152 -1.85 5.42 -26.63
C ASN A 152 -1.00 4.35 -27.35
N TRP A 153 -1.67 3.36 -27.94
CA TRP A 153 -1.01 2.24 -28.63
C TRP A 153 -0.06 2.66 -29.75
N LYS A 154 -0.37 3.76 -30.44
CA LYS A 154 0.49 4.31 -31.49
C LYS A 154 1.84 4.77 -30.93
N MET A 155 1.87 5.35 -29.73
CA MET A 155 3.11 5.69 -29.04
C MET A 155 3.82 4.44 -28.51
N MET A 156 3.06 3.49 -27.94
CA MET A 156 3.60 2.24 -27.41
C MET A 156 4.31 1.40 -28.50
N GLU A 157 3.75 1.33 -29.72
CA GLU A 157 4.34 0.61 -30.85
C GLU A 157 5.69 1.19 -31.27
N LYS A 158 5.87 2.51 -31.22
CA LYS A 158 7.18 3.16 -31.49
C LYS A 158 8.26 2.72 -30.51
N LEU A 159 7.85 2.21 -29.34
CA LEU A 159 8.72 1.71 -28.29
C LEU A 159 8.88 0.19 -28.33
N GLY A 160 8.30 -0.47 -29.33
CA GLY A 160 8.24 -1.93 -29.43
C GLY A 160 7.27 -2.60 -28.45
N LEU A 161 6.29 -1.86 -27.92
CA LEU A 161 5.37 -2.30 -26.88
C LEU A 161 3.93 -2.43 -27.40
N SER A 162 3.71 -3.20 -28.48
CA SER A 162 2.35 -3.39 -29.00
C SER A 162 1.45 -4.11 -27.98
N LYS A 163 0.12 -3.96 -28.13
CA LYS A 163 -0.85 -4.62 -27.26
C LYS A 163 -0.64 -6.13 -27.23
N GLU A 164 -0.41 -6.73 -28.39
CA GLU A 164 -0.18 -8.15 -28.60
C GLU A 164 1.09 -8.61 -27.87
N ILE A 165 2.18 -7.85 -27.97
CA ILE A 165 3.44 -8.14 -27.26
C ILE A 165 3.22 -8.11 -25.74
N LEU A 166 2.54 -7.08 -25.22
CA LEU A 166 2.27 -6.97 -23.78
C LEU A 166 1.31 -8.06 -23.27
N GLN A 167 0.40 -8.55 -24.12
CA GLN A 167 -0.46 -9.70 -23.84
C GLN A 167 0.31 -11.02 -23.83
N GLU A 168 1.16 -11.25 -24.84
CA GLU A 168 2.00 -12.45 -24.95
C GLU A 168 2.98 -12.55 -23.78
N LEU A 169 3.56 -11.43 -23.37
CA LEU A 169 4.39 -11.34 -22.17
C LEU A 169 3.59 -11.53 -20.88
N GLY A 170 2.26 -11.50 -20.92
CA GLY A 170 1.38 -11.64 -19.76
C GLY A 170 1.48 -10.48 -18.78
N VAL A 171 1.84 -9.28 -19.25
CA VAL A 171 2.04 -8.09 -18.41
C VAL A 171 0.92 -7.06 -18.55
N LEU A 172 0.18 -7.09 -19.66
CA LEU A 172 -0.86 -6.10 -19.96
C LEU A 172 -1.91 -6.01 -18.84
N GLU A 173 -2.37 -7.16 -18.33
CA GLU A 173 -3.39 -7.21 -17.28
C GLU A 173 -2.95 -6.46 -16.01
N SER A 174 -1.69 -6.66 -15.59
CA SER A 174 -1.14 -5.98 -14.42
C SER A 174 -1.09 -4.46 -14.60
N MET A 175 -0.71 -4.01 -15.79
CA MET A 175 -0.62 -2.59 -16.15
C MET A 175 -1.99 -1.92 -16.16
N LEU A 176 -3.00 -2.56 -16.77
CA LEU A 176 -4.38 -2.06 -16.79
C LEU A 176 -5.00 -2.02 -15.39
N LYS A 177 -4.55 -2.88 -14.47
CA LYS A 177 -4.93 -2.83 -13.04
C LYS A 177 -4.19 -1.75 -12.25
N GLY A 178 -3.32 -0.97 -12.88
CA GLY A 178 -2.53 0.09 -12.23
C GLY A 178 -1.27 -0.39 -11.52
N TYR A 179 -0.86 -1.64 -11.74
CA TYR A 179 0.38 -2.17 -11.18
C TYR A 179 1.53 -2.03 -12.18
N LYS A 180 2.76 -1.99 -11.65
CA LYS A 180 3.95 -2.22 -12.47
C LYS A 180 3.98 -3.66 -12.97
N THR A 181 4.53 -3.88 -14.16
CA THR A 181 4.84 -5.22 -14.67
C THR A 181 5.61 -6.02 -13.63
N ASP A 182 5.33 -7.32 -13.50
CA ASP A 182 5.98 -8.20 -12.53
C ASP A 182 7.37 -8.69 -12.98
N LYS A 183 7.75 -8.34 -14.22
CA LYS A 183 9.00 -8.66 -14.90
C LYS A 183 9.54 -7.45 -15.65
N LEU A 184 10.82 -7.54 -16.04
CA LEU A 184 11.44 -6.58 -16.94
C LEU A 184 10.92 -6.80 -18.36
N VAL A 185 10.68 -5.69 -19.04
CA VAL A 185 10.21 -5.63 -20.43
C VAL A 185 11.25 -4.83 -21.22
N PRO A 186 11.72 -5.34 -22.37
CA PRO A 186 12.59 -4.60 -23.26
C PRO A 186 11.82 -3.45 -23.90
N VAL A 187 12.38 -2.25 -23.83
CA VAL A 187 11.85 -1.03 -24.45
C VAL A 187 12.82 -0.61 -25.54
N HIS A 188 12.35 -0.62 -26.78
CA HIS A 188 13.14 -0.23 -27.94
C HIS A 188 13.02 1.27 -28.17
N ILE A 189 14.15 1.98 -28.20
CA ILE A 189 14.20 3.42 -28.40
C ILE A 189 14.85 3.68 -29.75
N ASP A 190 14.09 4.27 -30.67
CA ASP A 190 14.59 4.73 -31.98
C ASP A 190 14.35 6.24 -32.10
N LEU A 191 15.43 7.02 -31.95
CA LEU A 191 15.46 8.47 -32.12
C LEU A 191 16.22 8.84 -33.41
N GLY A 192 16.17 7.99 -34.43
CA GLY A 192 16.85 8.18 -35.70
C GLY A 192 18.32 7.79 -35.64
N THR A 193 19.19 8.72 -35.23
CA THR A 193 20.64 8.46 -35.12
C THR A 193 21.02 7.66 -33.87
N VAL A 194 20.15 7.65 -32.87
CA VAL A 194 20.32 6.89 -31.62
C VAL A 194 19.30 5.77 -31.59
N LYS A 195 19.80 4.53 -31.62
CA LYS A 195 18.99 3.31 -31.46
C LYS A 195 19.50 2.54 -30.26
N GLY A 196 18.58 2.05 -29.43
CA GLY A 196 18.92 1.30 -28.24
C GLY A 196 17.76 0.48 -27.71
N SER A 197 18.06 -0.34 -26.71
CA SER A 197 17.06 -1.03 -25.91
C SER A 197 17.42 -0.87 -24.44
N ILE A 198 16.41 -0.67 -23.59
CA ILE A 198 16.56 -0.70 -22.14
C ILE A 198 15.65 -1.75 -21.54
N GLU A 199 16.10 -2.39 -20.47
CA GLU A 199 15.23 -3.22 -19.63
C GLU A 199 14.57 -2.33 -18.58
N ALA A 200 13.24 -2.38 -18.49
CA ALA A 200 12.47 -1.60 -17.53
C ALA A 200 11.27 -2.38 -17.02
N ARG A 201 10.79 -2.05 -15.81
CA ARG A 201 9.39 -2.32 -15.47
C ARG A 201 8.54 -1.19 -16.03
N LEU A 202 7.32 -1.52 -16.41
CA LEU A 202 6.38 -0.56 -17.00
C LEU A 202 5.17 -0.41 -16.08
N SER A 203 4.58 0.77 -16.01
CA SER A 203 3.25 0.96 -15.42
C SER A 203 2.47 2.01 -16.19
N LEU A 204 1.16 2.01 -16.02
CA LEU A 204 0.29 3.04 -16.54
C LEU A 204 -0.06 4.02 -15.43
N ARG A 205 -0.09 5.31 -15.76
CA ARG A 205 -0.49 6.38 -14.85
C ARG A 205 -1.43 7.34 -15.57
N GLY A 206 -2.57 7.64 -14.97
CA GLY A 206 -3.36 8.80 -15.40
C GLY A 206 -2.56 10.07 -15.15
N ASN A 207 -2.42 10.93 -16.16
CA ASN A 207 -1.96 12.29 -15.97
C ASN A 207 -3.13 13.19 -15.55
N ASP A 208 -2.81 14.45 -15.26
CA ASP A 208 -3.78 15.43 -14.77
C ASP A 208 -4.82 15.83 -15.85
N PHE A 209 -4.60 15.42 -17.12
CA PHE A 209 -5.54 15.54 -18.23
C PHE A 209 -6.44 14.31 -18.43
N GLY A 210 -6.35 13.31 -17.54
CA GLY A 210 -7.10 12.07 -17.64
C GLY A 210 -6.60 11.11 -18.74
N GLU A 211 -5.49 11.43 -19.39
CA GLU A 211 -4.83 10.55 -20.35
C GLU A 211 -3.98 9.50 -19.63
N VAL A 212 -3.91 8.30 -20.21
CA VAL A 212 -3.12 7.21 -19.64
C VAL A 212 -1.73 7.22 -20.24
N GLU A 213 -0.74 7.57 -19.43
CA GLU A 213 0.67 7.62 -19.80
C GLU A 213 1.41 6.34 -19.42
N LEU A 214 2.41 6.00 -20.24
CA LEU A 214 3.37 4.95 -19.93
C LEU A 214 4.49 5.51 -19.04
N MET A 215 4.68 4.89 -17.88
CA MET A 215 5.80 5.16 -16.98
C MET A 215 6.89 4.09 -17.13
N PHE A 216 8.14 4.54 -17.26
CA PHE A 216 9.32 3.67 -17.33
C PHE A 216 10.04 3.63 -15.99
N HIS A 217 10.35 2.42 -15.55
CA HIS A 217 11.18 2.16 -14.36
C HIS A 217 12.43 1.40 -14.80
N PRO A 218 13.48 2.09 -15.29
CA PRO A 218 14.67 1.45 -15.84
C PRO A 218 15.50 0.78 -14.75
N VAL A 219 16.21 -0.29 -15.12
CA VAL A 219 17.14 -0.97 -14.21
C VAL A 219 18.33 -0.10 -13.87
N ARG A 220 18.60 0.04 -12.57
CA ARG A 220 19.78 0.71 -12.01
C ARG A 220 20.71 -0.32 -11.39
N THR A 221 22.02 -0.03 -11.32
CA THR A 221 22.98 -0.89 -10.61
C THR A 221 22.68 -0.98 -9.11
N MET A 222 22.31 0.15 -8.51
CA MET A 222 21.89 0.26 -7.11
C MET A 222 21.05 1.53 -6.91
N PRO A 223 20.28 1.63 -5.82
CA PRO A 223 19.71 2.90 -5.41
C PRO A 223 20.81 3.95 -5.20
N ASP A 224 20.56 5.18 -5.64
CA ASP A 224 21.45 6.29 -5.33
C ASP A 224 21.14 6.79 -3.91
N PHE A 225 22.01 6.42 -2.97
CA PHE A 225 21.93 6.86 -1.58
C PHE A 225 22.79 8.11 -1.30
N SER A 226 23.47 8.66 -2.31
CA SER A 226 24.34 9.83 -2.15
C SER A 226 23.55 11.14 -2.06
N ILE A 227 22.34 11.14 -2.63
CA ILE A 227 21.43 12.29 -2.64
C ILE A 227 20.28 12.04 -1.66
N PRO A 228 19.85 13.06 -0.88
CA PRO A 228 18.66 12.94 -0.04
C PRO A 228 17.42 12.55 -0.87
N PHE A 229 16.72 11.51 -0.44
CA PHE A 229 15.51 11.05 -1.08
C PHE A 229 14.32 11.80 -0.49
N PHE A 230 13.77 12.77 -1.21
CA PHE A 230 12.74 13.69 -0.69
C PHE A 230 13.19 14.33 0.64
N GLY A 231 14.41 14.89 0.67
CA GLY A 231 14.98 15.53 1.86
C GLY A 231 15.41 14.57 2.97
N TYR A 232 15.20 13.25 2.82
CA TYR A 232 15.60 12.25 3.79
C TYR A 232 16.97 11.64 3.46
N THR A 233 17.89 11.67 4.43
CA THR A 233 19.21 11.03 4.32
C THR A 233 19.19 9.65 4.98
N PHE A 234 19.52 8.61 4.21
CA PHE A 234 19.49 7.23 4.68
C PHE A 234 20.62 6.92 5.65
N SER A 235 20.27 6.29 6.77
CA SER A 235 21.23 5.68 7.68
C SER A 235 21.80 4.36 7.10
N GLU A 236 22.89 3.87 7.69
CA GLU A 236 23.44 2.56 7.32
C GLU A 236 22.48 1.39 7.62
N GLU A 237 21.57 1.54 8.58
CA GLU A 237 20.51 0.56 8.79
C GLU A 237 19.48 0.58 7.66
N ASP A 238 19.04 1.76 7.23
CA ASP A 238 18.08 1.90 6.13
C ASP A 238 18.62 1.29 4.84
N LYS A 239 19.87 1.63 4.50
CA LYS A 239 20.56 1.08 3.32
C LYS A 239 20.65 -0.44 3.40
N ARG A 240 21.04 -1.00 4.55
CA ARG A 240 21.10 -2.45 4.76
C ARG A 240 19.74 -3.11 4.61
N ASN A 241 18.67 -2.53 5.14
CA ASN A 241 17.32 -3.08 5.04
C ASN A 241 16.80 -3.03 3.59
N LEU A 242 16.92 -1.88 2.92
CA LEU A 242 16.52 -1.70 1.52
C LEU A 242 17.30 -2.63 0.57
N MET A 243 18.60 -2.80 0.79
CA MET A 243 19.44 -3.69 -0.03
C MET A 243 19.22 -5.17 0.31
N GLY A 244 18.97 -5.52 1.57
CA GLY A 244 18.79 -6.89 2.02
C GLY A 244 17.40 -7.45 1.72
N ASN A 245 16.36 -6.82 2.28
CA ASN A 245 14.98 -7.32 2.19
C ASN A 245 14.07 -6.43 1.32
N GLY A 246 14.55 -5.32 0.77
CA GLY A 246 13.76 -4.46 -0.12
C GLY A 246 12.79 -3.52 0.59
N ASN A 247 12.68 -3.55 1.91
CA ASN A 247 11.80 -2.67 2.69
C ASN A 247 12.62 -2.00 3.78
N MET A 248 12.50 -0.67 3.93
CA MET A 248 13.29 0.05 4.92
C MET A 248 12.94 -0.34 6.36
N GLY A 249 11.67 -0.69 6.60
CA GLY A 249 11.19 -1.28 7.84
C GLY A 249 10.67 -0.32 8.90
N ARG A 250 10.52 0.95 8.55
CA ARG A 250 9.99 2.01 9.42
C ARG A 250 9.38 3.14 8.61
N VAL A 251 8.51 3.90 9.25
CA VAL A 251 8.02 5.20 8.77
C VAL A 251 9.08 6.26 9.01
N VAL A 252 9.29 7.13 8.03
CA VAL A 252 10.13 8.33 8.12
C VAL A 252 9.39 9.52 7.54
N ASP A 253 9.76 10.71 7.98
CA ASP A 253 9.24 11.93 7.37
C ASP A 253 10.02 12.24 6.09
N LEU A 254 9.30 12.25 4.97
CA LEU A 254 9.78 12.76 3.70
C LEU A 254 9.32 14.20 3.50
N VAL A 255 10.15 15.01 2.86
CA VAL A 255 9.83 16.41 2.52
C VAL A 255 9.06 16.43 1.21
N HIS A 256 7.83 16.92 1.26
CA HIS A 256 7.03 17.17 0.06
C HIS A 256 7.70 18.23 -0.79
N ARG A 257 7.95 17.95 -2.08
CA ARG A 257 8.81 18.81 -2.93
C ARG A 257 8.21 20.19 -3.20
N ILE A 258 6.89 20.30 -3.14
CA ILE A 258 6.16 21.54 -3.44
C ILE A 258 5.90 22.32 -2.14
N THR A 259 5.32 21.68 -1.13
CA THR A 259 4.87 22.35 0.10
C THR A 259 5.96 22.44 1.17
N GLY A 260 7.02 21.64 1.07
CA GLY A 260 8.06 21.55 2.10
C GLY A 260 7.63 20.80 3.37
N GLU A 261 6.38 20.33 3.44
CA GLU A 261 5.85 19.63 4.60
C GLU A 261 6.51 18.27 4.81
N LYS A 262 6.56 17.87 6.09
CA LYS A 262 6.99 16.54 6.49
C LYS A 262 5.82 15.57 6.37
N VAL A 263 5.97 14.60 5.46
CA VAL A 263 4.98 13.59 5.15
C VAL A 263 5.50 12.23 5.67
N PRO A 264 4.85 11.63 6.67
CA PRO A 264 5.21 10.29 7.13
C PRO A 264 5.00 9.28 6.00
N SER A 265 6.07 8.58 5.62
CA SER A 265 6.08 7.65 4.49
C SER A 265 6.88 6.39 4.77
N LEU A 266 6.49 5.30 4.11
CA LEU A 266 7.27 4.07 4.00
C LEU A 266 8.07 4.07 2.72
N ILE A 267 9.25 3.44 2.74
CA ILE A 267 10.15 3.34 1.60
C ILE A 267 10.49 1.87 1.35
N SER A 268 10.36 1.44 0.09
CA SER A 268 10.83 0.14 -0.40
C SER A 268 11.72 0.33 -1.62
N ARG A 269 12.54 -0.69 -1.90
CA ARG A 269 13.30 -0.83 -3.13
C ARG A 269 12.58 -1.82 -4.04
N ASP A 270 12.29 -1.40 -5.25
CA ASP A 270 11.94 -2.30 -6.34
C ASP A 270 13.14 -3.21 -6.64
N ARG A 271 12.99 -4.51 -6.38
CA ARG A 271 14.12 -5.46 -6.45
C ARG A 271 14.58 -5.74 -7.87
N LEU A 272 13.76 -5.46 -8.89
CA LEU A 272 14.16 -5.66 -10.28
C LEU A 272 14.89 -4.44 -10.84
N THR A 273 14.48 -3.24 -10.43
CA THR A 273 14.97 -1.98 -11.02
C THR A 273 15.93 -1.20 -10.12
N ASN A 274 16.03 -1.59 -8.84
CA ASN A 274 16.73 -0.83 -7.79
C ASN A 274 16.17 0.59 -7.57
N GLU A 275 14.96 0.87 -8.03
CA GLU A 275 14.27 2.13 -7.78
C GLU A 275 13.77 2.20 -6.33
N LEU A 276 13.91 3.36 -5.68
CA LEU A 276 13.30 3.62 -4.38
C LEU A 276 11.88 4.15 -4.57
N ILE A 277 10.93 3.49 -3.93
CA ILE A 277 9.50 3.80 -3.98
C ILE A 277 9.03 4.20 -2.61
N GLN A 278 8.27 5.29 -2.55
CA GLN A 278 7.63 5.74 -1.32
C GLN A 278 6.11 5.60 -1.39
N VAL A 279 5.51 5.39 -0.22
CA VAL A 279 4.06 5.55 -0.04
C VAL A 279 3.81 6.30 1.25
N LYS A 280 2.89 7.25 1.23
CA LYS A 280 2.45 7.96 2.45
C LYS A 280 1.85 6.95 3.42
N ALA A 281 2.17 7.07 4.71
CA ALA A 281 1.69 6.19 5.76
C ALA A 281 0.15 6.15 5.81
N GLU A 282 -0.51 7.29 5.54
CA GLU A 282 -1.98 7.38 5.45
C GLU A 282 -2.61 6.51 4.35
N PHE A 283 -1.86 6.17 3.30
CA PHE A 283 -2.32 5.34 2.18
C PHE A 283 -1.97 3.86 2.36
N VAL A 284 -1.26 3.51 3.43
CA VAL A 284 -0.94 2.12 3.74
C VAL A 284 -2.22 1.40 4.16
N ARG A 285 -2.64 0.44 3.34
CA ARG A 285 -3.79 -0.43 3.60
C ARG A 285 -3.29 -1.83 3.91
N ILE A 286 -3.61 -2.32 5.11
CA ILE A 286 -3.28 -3.69 5.55
C ILE A 286 -4.56 -4.53 5.49
N PRO A 287 -4.54 -5.67 4.78
CA PRO A 287 -5.70 -6.55 4.71
C PRO A 287 -6.05 -7.11 6.10
N LEU A 288 -7.33 -7.39 6.33
CA LEU A 288 -7.78 -8.07 7.56
C LEU A 288 -7.27 -9.51 7.64
N VAL A 289 -7.14 -10.18 6.49
CA VAL A 289 -6.73 -11.58 6.40
C VAL A 289 -5.53 -11.72 5.47
N ILE A 290 -4.48 -12.39 5.95
CA ILE A 290 -3.32 -12.77 5.13
C ILE A 290 -3.25 -14.29 5.11
N LYS A 291 -3.45 -14.90 3.93
CA LYS A 291 -3.39 -16.36 3.72
C LYS A 291 -4.16 -17.14 4.79
N GLY A 292 -5.39 -16.73 5.10
CA GLY A 292 -6.25 -17.42 6.08
C GLY A 292 -6.00 -17.06 7.55
N VAL A 293 -5.02 -16.22 7.86
CA VAL A 293 -4.79 -15.69 9.21
C VAL A 293 -5.46 -14.32 9.34
N THR A 294 -6.40 -14.18 10.26
CA THR A 294 -7.02 -12.90 10.61
C THR A 294 -6.07 -12.10 11.51
N LEU A 295 -5.73 -10.89 11.09
CA LEU A 295 -4.84 -10.00 11.84
C LEU A 295 -5.61 -9.19 12.89
N ASP A 296 -5.07 -9.11 14.10
CA ASP A 296 -5.57 -8.19 15.11
C ASP A 296 -5.13 -6.73 14.85
N GLU A 297 -5.61 -5.79 15.66
CA GLU A 297 -5.28 -4.38 15.49
C GLU A 297 -3.80 -4.06 15.71
N GLN A 298 -3.15 -4.72 16.68
CA GLN A 298 -1.73 -4.53 16.98
C GLN A 298 -0.86 -5.04 15.84
N GLN A 299 -1.15 -6.22 15.31
CA GLN A 299 -0.51 -6.82 14.15
C GLN A 299 -0.64 -5.94 12.91
N ARG A 300 -1.85 -5.42 12.64
CA ARG A 300 -2.06 -4.46 11.55
C ARG A 300 -1.27 -3.17 11.79
N LYS A 301 -1.21 -2.66 13.02
CA LYS A 301 -0.42 -1.47 13.38
C LYS A 301 1.07 -1.69 13.11
N VAL A 302 1.64 -2.83 13.52
CA VAL A 302 3.04 -3.20 13.22
C VAL A 302 3.32 -3.11 11.72
N LEU A 303 2.45 -3.68 10.88
CA LEU A 303 2.61 -3.63 9.43
C LEU A 303 2.40 -2.23 8.85
N ARG A 304 1.47 -1.43 9.37
CA ARG A 304 1.28 -0.01 8.97
C ARG A 304 2.50 0.85 9.29
N GLU A 305 3.18 0.55 10.39
CA GLU A 305 4.45 1.18 10.76
C GLU A 305 5.64 0.69 9.90
N GLY A 306 5.39 -0.19 8.93
CA GLY A 306 6.40 -0.77 8.05
C GLY A 306 7.24 -1.86 8.71
N LYS A 307 6.98 -2.21 9.97
CA LYS A 307 7.77 -3.20 10.70
C LYS A 307 7.44 -4.62 10.21
N PRO A 308 8.40 -5.55 10.27
CA PRO A 308 8.14 -6.94 9.96
C PRO A 308 7.30 -7.60 11.05
N LEU A 309 6.40 -8.49 10.64
CA LEU A 309 5.51 -9.24 11.50
C LEU A 309 5.62 -10.74 11.21
N TYR A 310 5.84 -11.56 12.23
CA TYR A 310 5.78 -13.02 12.08
C TYR A 310 4.33 -13.50 12.17
N LEU A 311 3.90 -14.29 11.20
CA LEU A 311 2.59 -14.91 11.16
C LEU A 311 2.73 -16.43 11.16
N GLU A 312 1.89 -17.06 11.97
CA GLU A 312 1.79 -18.52 12.07
C GLU A 312 0.52 -19.03 11.41
N ASN A 313 0.53 -20.31 11.02
CA ASN A 313 -0.64 -21.02 10.50
C ASN A 313 -1.25 -20.38 9.24
N MET A 314 -0.42 -19.76 8.39
CA MET A 314 -0.84 -19.30 7.08
C MET A 314 -1.09 -20.47 6.13
N LEU A 315 -2.15 -20.39 5.35
CA LEU A 315 -2.58 -21.40 4.39
C LEU A 315 -1.92 -21.18 3.02
N SER A 316 -1.17 -22.18 2.56
CA SER A 316 -0.62 -22.18 1.20
C SER A 316 -1.70 -22.48 0.16
N ALA A 317 -1.43 -22.16 -1.11
CA ALA A 317 -2.31 -22.55 -2.22
C ALA A 317 -2.52 -24.08 -2.33
N ARG A 318 -1.62 -24.89 -1.74
CA ARG A 318 -1.71 -26.36 -1.70
C ARG A 318 -2.44 -26.87 -0.44
N GLY A 319 -3.04 -25.98 0.35
CA GLY A 319 -3.78 -26.33 1.57
C GLY A 319 -2.90 -26.68 2.77
N THR A 320 -1.59 -26.42 2.73
CA THR A 320 -0.68 -26.70 3.85
C THR A 320 -0.45 -25.45 4.69
N LEU A 321 -0.40 -25.61 6.01
CA LEU A 321 -0.03 -24.53 6.91
C LEU A 321 1.48 -24.26 6.88
N PHE A 322 1.86 -23.00 6.93
CA PHE A 322 3.24 -22.53 7.05
C PHE A 322 3.30 -21.24 7.87
N ASN A 323 4.49 -20.90 8.34
CA ASN A 323 4.76 -19.67 9.06
C ASN A 323 5.79 -18.86 8.27
N ALA A 324 5.68 -17.54 8.31
CA ALA A 324 6.67 -16.66 7.71
C ALA A 324 6.60 -15.28 8.33
N ALA A 325 7.70 -14.54 8.25
CA ALA A 325 7.62 -13.10 8.45
C ALA A 325 7.13 -12.42 7.18
N VAL A 326 6.32 -11.40 7.40
CA VAL A 326 5.73 -10.57 6.36
C VAL A 326 5.99 -9.10 6.67
N GLN A 327 5.99 -8.27 5.65
CA GLN A 327 6.22 -6.83 5.80
C GLN A 327 5.52 -6.08 4.67
N TYR A 328 5.04 -4.88 4.95
CA TYR A 328 4.48 -4.03 3.90
C TYR A 328 5.57 -3.58 2.92
N ASN A 329 5.29 -3.70 1.62
CA ASN A 329 6.17 -3.25 0.55
C ASN A 329 5.49 -2.11 -0.23
N ALA A 330 6.14 -0.95 -0.29
CA ALA A 330 5.61 0.26 -0.92
C ALA A 330 5.46 0.12 -2.45
N ASP A 331 6.33 -0.65 -3.11
CA ASP A 331 6.25 -0.89 -4.56
C ASP A 331 5.03 -1.77 -4.90
N LYS A 332 4.81 -2.85 -4.13
CA LYS A 332 3.66 -3.75 -4.30
C LYS A 332 2.35 -3.19 -3.77
N ARG A 333 2.42 -2.10 -2.98
CA ARG A 333 1.31 -1.56 -2.17
C ARG A 333 0.60 -2.63 -1.32
N TYR A 334 1.31 -3.70 -0.97
CA TYR A 334 0.76 -4.87 -0.30
C TYR A 334 1.82 -5.52 0.58
N VAL A 335 1.38 -6.40 1.46
CA VAL A 335 2.24 -7.16 2.35
C VAL A 335 2.94 -8.28 1.57
N GLU A 336 4.26 -8.37 1.68
CA GLU A 336 5.06 -9.41 1.06
C GLU A 336 5.73 -10.33 2.08
N PHE A 337 6.10 -11.53 1.62
CA PHE A 337 6.86 -12.48 2.42
C PHE A 337 8.34 -12.10 2.46
N LEU A 338 8.91 -12.10 3.66
CA LEU A 338 10.34 -12.01 3.87
C LEU A 338 10.94 -13.40 3.74
N LEU A 339 11.32 -13.75 2.52
CA LEU A 339 11.84 -15.08 2.15
C LEU A 339 13.30 -15.32 2.58
N ASP A 340 13.99 -14.28 3.03
CA ASP A 340 15.42 -14.34 3.28
C ASP A 340 15.75 -14.96 4.65
N LYS A 341 16.87 -15.70 4.74
CA LYS A 341 17.38 -16.32 5.99
C LYS A 341 17.74 -15.29 7.07
N ASN A 342 17.68 -14.00 6.73
CA ASN A 342 17.97 -12.86 7.57
C ASN A 342 16.78 -12.32 8.39
N VAL A 343 15.58 -12.95 8.35
CA VAL A 343 14.44 -12.54 9.20
C VAL A 343 14.83 -12.43 10.68
N ARG A 344 15.74 -13.29 11.17
CA ARG A 344 16.27 -13.23 12.54
C ARG A 344 16.97 -11.91 12.90
N ARG A 345 17.48 -11.17 11.92
CA ARG A 345 18.20 -9.90 12.12
C ARG A 345 17.27 -8.70 12.25
N LEU A 346 15.98 -8.86 11.92
CA LEU A 346 14.99 -7.78 11.92
C LEU A 346 14.28 -7.62 13.28
N GLY A 347 14.83 -8.18 14.36
CA GLY A 347 14.29 -7.97 15.71
C GLY A 347 12.90 -8.57 15.94
N VAL A 348 12.42 -9.47 15.07
CA VAL A 348 11.17 -10.20 15.27
C VAL A 348 11.38 -11.25 16.35
N GLU A 349 11.39 -10.81 17.61
CA GLU A 349 11.30 -11.67 18.78
C GLU A 349 9.88 -12.22 18.89
N ASP A 350 9.59 -13.33 18.19
CA ASP A 350 8.90 -14.48 18.82
C ASP A 350 8.93 -15.76 17.94
N PHE A 351 10.11 -16.19 17.48
CA PHE A 351 10.26 -17.53 16.89
C PHE A 351 10.14 -18.68 17.92
N ARG A 352 9.67 -18.40 19.15
CA ARG A 352 9.78 -19.32 20.29
C ARG A 352 8.50 -20.10 20.55
N GLN A 353 7.37 -19.71 19.99
CA GLN A 353 6.12 -20.44 20.20
C GLN A 353 5.99 -21.59 19.20
N VAL A 354 5.59 -22.75 19.71
CA VAL A 354 5.31 -23.92 18.88
C VAL A 354 3.92 -23.73 18.31
N PRO A 355 3.73 -23.76 16.98
CA PRO A 355 2.41 -23.63 16.40
C PRO A 355 1.47 -24.72 16.89
N GLU A 356 0.22 -24.35 17.18
CA GLU A 356 -0.76 -25.28 17.73
C GLU A 356 -1.25 -26.32 16.71
N VAL A 357 -1.05 -26.08 15.41
CA VAL A 357 -1.57 -26.94 14.34
C VAL A 357 -0.42 -27.49 13.49
N PHE A 358 -0.43 -28.81 13.26
CA PHE A 358 0.47 -29.48 12.33
C PHE A 358 -0.32 -30.28 11.29
N ARG A 359 -0.19 -29.90 10.00
CA ARG A 359 -0.86 -30.55 8.85
C ARG A 359 -2.37 -30.77 9.06
N GLY A 360 -3.06 -29.73 9.53
CA GLY A 360 -4.51 -29.75 9.76
C GLY A 360 -4.94 -30.45 11.06
N LYS A 361 -4.00 -30.95 11.88
CA LYS A 361 -4.29 -31.52 13.20
C LYS A 361 -3.84 -30.61 14.33
N ASN A 362 -4.74 -30.29 15.25
CA ASN A 362 -4.42 -29.62 16.50
C ASN A 362 -3.50 -30.51 17.36
N LEU A 363 -2.37 -29.96 17.75
CA LEU A 363 -1.43 -30.57 18.68
C LEU A 363 -2.03 -30.54 20.08
N ARG A 364 -1.88 -31.64 20.81
CA ARG A 364 -2.22 -31.74 22.23
C ARG A 364 -1.25 -30.90 23.04
N LYS A 365 -1.69 -30.41 24.20
CA LYS A 365 -0.86 -29.62 25.14
C LYS A 365 0.51 -30.25 25.40
N TRP A 366 0.55 -31.55 25.71
CA TRP A 366 1.81 -32.27 25.94
C TRP A 366 2.73 -32.36 24.71
N GLN A 367 2.17 -32.38 23.49
CA GLN A 367 2.98 -32.37 22.26
C GLN A 367 3.64 -31.00 22.11
N MET A 368 2.87 -29.93 22.33
CA MET A 368 3.38 -28.57 22.29
C MET A 368 4.44 -28.34 23.38
N GLU A 369 4.23 -28.81 24.60
CA GLU A 369 5.21 -28.71 25.71
C GLU A 369 6.54 -29.38 25.35
N LYS A 370 6.50 -30.60 24.77
CA LYS A 370 7.70 -31.27 24.28
C LYS A 370 8.42 -30.45 23.21
N LEU A 371 7.69 -30.05 22.18
CA LEU A 371 8.25 -29.26 21.08
C LEU A 371 8.82 -27.92 21.58
N LYS A 372 8.19 -27.32 22.61
CA LYS A 372 8.63 -26.07 23.25
C LYS A 372 9.94 -26.21 24.00
N VAL A 373 10.32 -27.40 24.47
CA VAL A 373 11.65 -27.66 25.05
C VAL A 373 12.65 -28.26 24.04
N GLY A 374 12.24 -28.40 22.78
CA GLY A 374 13.04 -28.99 21.70
C GLY A 374 12.91 -30.51 21.60
N GLU A 375 12.06 -31.12 22.43
CA GLU A 375 11.75 -32.55 22.41
C GLU A 375 10.92 -32.99 21.20
N VAL A 376 10.97 -34.30 20.96
CA VAL A 376 10.23 -34.96 19.88
C VAL A 376 8.84 -35.35 20.40
N ALA A 377 7.81 -34.87 19.72
CA ALA A 377 6.42 -35.25 19.97
C ALA A 377 5.98 -36.32 18.95
N TYR A 378 5.34 -37.39 19.42
CA TYR A 378 4.65 -38.33 18.52
C TYR A 378 3.29 -37.75 18.15
N VAL A 379 2.95 -37.77 16.85
CA VAL A 379 1.69 -37.26 16.30
C VAL A 379 1.04 -38.35 15.46
N ASP A 380 -0.17 -38.76 15.84
CA ASP A 380 -0.99 -39.73 15.11
C ASP A 380 -2.10 -39.04 14.33
N GLY A 381 -2.95 -39.80 13.62
CA GLY A 381 -4.20 -39.30 13.01
C GLY A 381 -4.03 -38.16 12.01
N LEU A 382 -2.86 -38.04 11.39
CA LEU A 382 -2.63 -37.16 10.25
C LEU A 382 -3.30 -37.79 9.03
N VAL A 383 -3.73 -36.98 8.07
CA VAL A 383 -4.42 -37.44 6.86
C VAL A 383 -3.65 -36.93 5.64
N ASP A 384 -3.34 -37.81 4.70
CA ASP A 384 -2.67 -37.43 3.45
C ASP A 384 -3.68 -36.92 2.41
N LYS A 385 -3.19 -36.46 1.27
CA LYS A 385 -4.01 -35.94 0.17
C LYS A 385 -5.04 -36.94 -0.39
N ASN A 386 -4.84 -38.24 -0.15
CA ASN A 386 -5.71 -39.32 -0.61
C ASN A 386 -6.66 -39.79 0.51
N GLY A 387 -6.71 -39.07 1.65
CA GLY A 387 -7.52 -39.45 2.81
C GLY A 387 -6.91 -40.56 3.66
N LYS A 388 -5.69 -41.05 3.35
CA LYS A 388 -5.05 -42.12 4.12
C LYS A 388 -4.46 -41.56 5.41
N ARG A 389 -4.77 -42.23 6.52
CA ARG A 389 -4.24 -41.88 7.83
C ARG A 389 -2.77 -42.30 7.98
N TYR A 390 -1.98 -41.45 8.61
CA TYR A 390 -0.60 -41.73 8.97
C TYR A 390 -0.21 -41.07 10.30
N GLN A 391 0.96 -41.46 10.79
CA GLN A 391 1.54 -41.02 12.06
C GLN A 391 3.03 -40.79 11.90
N GLY A 392 3.64 -40.08 12.84
CA GLY A 392 5.08 -39.95 12.91
C GLY A 392 5.55 -39.13 14.10
N TYR A 393 6.80 -38.73 14.03
CA TYR A 393 7.51 -37.99 15.06
C TYR A 393 7.79 -36.58 14.55
N LEU A 394 7.57 -35.60 15.43
CA LEU A 394 7.65 -34.18 15.15
C LEU A 394 8.70 -33.57 16.07
N ARG A 395 9.61 -32.76 15.52
CA ARG A 395 10.54 -31.90 16.27
C ARG A 395 10.33 -30.46 15.83
N PHE A 396 10.50 -29.51 16.73
CA PHE A 396 10.43 -28.08 16.39
C PHE A 396 11.83 -27.47 16.46
N GLU A 397 12.35 -27.04 15.31
CA GLU A 397 13.62 -26.33 15.25
C GLU A 397 13.39 -24.85 15.56
N LYS A 398 13.53 -24.50 16.83
CA LYS A 398 13.29 -23.14 17.37
C LYS A 398 14.05 -22.06 16.63
N LYS A 399 15.27 -22.35 16.14
CA LYS A 399 16.03 -21.33 15.44
C LYS A 399 15.33 -20.94 14.14
N VAL A 400 14.78 -21.89 13.38
CA VAL A 400 14.13 -21.61 12.08
C VAL A 400 12.60 -21.54 12.16
N GLY A 401 11.99 -21.77 13.32
CA GLY A 401 10.53 -21.75 13.50
C GLY A 401 9.81 -22.81 12.66
N LYS A 402 10.42 -24.00 12.52
CA LYS A 402 9.94 -25.04 11.58
C LYS A 402 9.76 -26.39 12.26
N PHE A 403 8.69 -27.08 11.86
CA PHE A 403 8.50 -28.49 12.16
C PHE A 403 9.33 -29.40 11.26
N GLU A 404 10.07 -30.32 11.88
CA GLU A 404 10.69 -31.47 11.22
C GLU A 404 9.86 -32.72 11.52
N PHE A 405 9.50 -33.46 10.46
CA PHE A 405 8.67 -34.66 10.57
C PHE A 405 9.41 -35.87 10.05
N SER A 406 9.30 -36.99 10.77
CA SER A 406 9.81 -38.29 10.32
C SER A 406 8.85 -39.41 10.67
N PHE A 407 8.69 -40.36 9.75
CA PHE A 407 7.89 -41.57 9.98
C PHE A 407 8.51 -42.50 11.03
N LYS A 408 9.83 -42.41 11.24
CA LYS A 408 10.57 -43.13 12.28
C LYS A 408 11.15 -42.12 13.27
N ASN A 409 11.34 -42.51 14.52
CA ASN A 409 12.03 -41.65 15.47
C ASN A 409 13.54 -41.64 15.17
N VAL A 410 13.94 -40.83 14.19
CA VAL A 410 15.34 -40.67 13.75
C VAL A 410 16.19 -39.90 14.76
N TRP A 411 15.54 -39.18 15.69
CA TRP A 411 16.18 -38.40 16.75
C TRP A 411 16.36 -39.20 18.05
N LYS A 412 16.12 -40.52 18.01
CA LYS A 412 16.28 -41.43 19.15
C LYS A 412 17.78 -41.64 19.44
N GLY A 413 18.36 -40.75 20.25
CA GLY A 413 19.75 -40.84 20.70
C GLY A 413 20.48 -39.50 20.80
N GLU A 414 20.01 -38.46 20.10
CA GLU A 414 20.65 -37.13 20.10
C GLU A 414 20.63 -36.46 21.48
N TRP A 415 19.60 -36.72 22.28
CA TRP A 415 19.45 -36.27 23.67
C TRP A 415 20.61 -36.69 24.59
N LYS A 416 21.20 -37.88 24.37
CA LYS A 416 22.34 -38.34 25.19
C LYS A 416 23.62 -37.57 24.88
N GLN A 417 23.77 -37.04 23.66
CA GLN A 417 24.98 -36.29 23.28
C GLN A 417 24.94 -34.83 23.74
N GLU A 418 23.78 -34.16 23.72
CA GLU A 418 23.67 -32.76 24.17
C GLU A 418 23.73 -32.62 25.70
N LEU A 419 23.09 -33.52 26.47
CA LEU A 419 23.25 -33.57 27.93
C LEU A 419 24.68 -33.97 28.36
N GLY A 420 25.34 -34.83 27.59
CA GLY A 420 26.74 -35.20 27.82
C GLY A 420 27.73 -34.05 27.56
N LYS A 421 27.46 -33.20 26.56
CA LYS A 421 28.27 -32.00 26.26
C LYS A 421 28.07 -30.89 27.30
N SER A 422 26.85 -30.74 27.83
CA SER A 422 26.58 -29.75 28.89
C SER A 422 27.22 -30.15 30.23
N ARG A 423 27.25 -31.44 30.57
CA ARG A 423 27.94 -31.94 31.79
C ARG A 423 29.47 -31.90 31.71
N LYS A 424 30.08 -32.04 30.53
CA LYS A 424 31.55 -31.94 30.36
C LYS A 424 32.08 -30.50 30.35
N ARG A 425 31.25 -29.50 30.06
CA ARG A 425 31.65 -28.08 30.12
C ARG A 425 31.60 -27.45 31.53
N GLY A 426 31.02 -28.15 32.51
CA GLY A 426 30.95 -27.71 33.92
C GLY A 426 31.95 -28.37 34.86
N ARG A 427 32.86 -29.22 34.36
CA ARG A 427 33.97 -29.81 35.13
C ARG A 427 35.27 -29.51 34.39
N GLY A 428 35.68 -28.26 34.49
CA GLY A 428 36.87 -27.69 33.88
C GLY A 428 37.05 -26.26 34.39
N MET A 429 37.03 -26.14 35.73
CA MET A 429 37.62 -25.04 36.49
C MET A 429 38.66 -25.66 37.40
#